data_AF-A0A1F7LQE5-F1
#
_entry.id   AF-A0A1F7LQE5-F1
#
_cell.length_a   1.000
_cell.length_b   1.000
_cell.length_c   1.000
_cell.angle_alpha   90.00
_cell.angle_beta   90.00
_cell.angle_gamma   90.00
#
_symmetry.space_group_name_H-M   'P 1'
#
loop_
_entity.id
_entity.type
_entity.pdbx_description
1 polymer ?
#
loop_
_entity_poly.entity_id
_entity_poly.type
_entity_poly.pdbx_seq_one_letter_code
_entity_poly.pdbx_strand_id
1 'polypeptide(L)'
;MAVRTTAPVGSSPGGVSPYGAHDMAGNVWEWVSDWLAKDPYRRSSERNPRGPETGDRRVVRGGAWNSYPVSLRSAFRDSNPPDDRSTFLGFRCARGTASALDSDTRGIRRREVRGVVRTEADRLKDHTRHLHFPAFYADAA
;
A
#
# COMPACT_ATOMS: atom_id res chain seq x y z
N MET A 1 -0.71 0.59 30.92
CA MET A 1 -0.96 1.92 30.32
C MET A 1 -1.97 1.76 29.21
N ALA A 2 -3.02 2.59 29.16
CA ALA A 2 -3.94 2.60 28.01
C ALA A 2 -3.29 3.40 26.88
N VAL A 3 -2.96 2.72 25.78
CA VAL A 3 -2.47 3.36 24.56
C VAL A 3 -3.66 4.08 23.91
N ARG A 4 -3.55 5.40 23.71
CA ARG A 4 -4.66 6.25 23.20
C ARG A 4 -4.44 6.74 21.76
N THR A 5 -3.39 6.26 21.11
CA THR A 5 -2.97 6.65 19.77
C THR A 5 -2.08 5.56 19.18
N THR A 6 -1.72 5.66 17.91
CA THR A 6 -0.71 4.79 17.31
C THR A 6 0.65 4.94 18.02
N ALA A 7 1.42 3.86 18.01
CA ALA A 7 2.80 3.86 18.44
C ALA A 7 3.72 3.73 17.20
N PRO A 8 4.99 4.19 17.28
CA PRO A 8 5.98 3.86 16.27
C PRO A 8 6.05 2.34 16.05
N VAL A 9 6.22 1.91 14.80
CA VAL A 9 6.36 0.49 14.45
C VAL A 9 7.54 -0.11 15.23
N GLY A 10 7.32 -1.28 15.83
CA GLY A 10 8.32 -1.97 16.63
C GLY A 10 8.39 -1.54 18.10
N SER A 11 7.49 -0.67 18.57
CA SER A 11 7.43 -0.26 19.99
C SER A 11 7.12 -1.40 20.97
N SER A 12 6.68 -2.56 20.46
CA SER A 12 6.38 -3.77 21.24
C SER A 12 7.35 -4.91 20.87
N PRO A 13 8.63 -4.87 21.31
CA PRO A 13 9.64 -5.85 20.90
C PRO A 13 9.35 -7.28 21.36
N GLY A 14 8.59 -7.47 22.45
CA GLY A 14 8.14 -8.80 22.89
C GLY A 14 7.01 -9.39 22.05
N GLY A 15 6.39 -8.61 21.16
CA GLY A 15 5.25 -9.01 20.32
C GLY A 15 5.63 -9.33 18.87
N VAL A 16 6.92 -9.46 18.55
CA VAL A 16 7.38 -9.79 17.20
C VAL A 16 6.99 -11.23 16.88
N SER A 17 6.36 -11.44 15.72
CA SER A 17 5.97 -12.79 15.30
C SER A 17 7.20 -13.68 15.05
N PRO A 18 7.05 -15.02 15.05
CA PRO A 18 8.14 -15.93 14.68
C PRO A 18 8.72 -15.69 13.28
N TYR A 19 8.06 -14.88 12.45
CA TYR A 19 8.48 -14.52 11.10
C TYR A 19 9.11 -13.11 11.02
N GLY A 20 9.34 -12.44 12.15
CA GLY A 20 9.90 -11.09 12.21
C GLY A 20 8.90 -9.97 11.93
N ALA A 21 7.60 -10.26 11.90
CA ALA A 21 6.58 -9.24 11.67
C ALA A 21 6.21 -8.54 12.98
N HIS A 22 6.34 -7.21 13.00
CA HIS A 22 6.00 -6.35 14.13
C HIS A 22 4.55 -5.90 14.08
N ASP A 23 3.97 -5.68 15.26
CA ASP A 23 2.67 -5.04 15.46
C ASP A 23 1.51 -5.70 14.70
N MET A 24 1.55 -7.02 14.53
CA MET A 24 0.48 -7.79 13.87
C MET A 24 -0.80 -7.88 14.72
N ALA A 25 -0.74 -7.50 16.00
CA ALA A 25 -1.84 -7.46 16.94
C ALA A 25 -1.89 -6.08 17.62
N GLY A 26 -2.80 -5.21 17.18
CA GLY A 26 -2.95 -3.85 17.68
C GLY A 26 -2.25 -2.81 16.81
N ASN A 27 -1.96 -1.65 17.41
CA ASN A 27 -1.54 -0.42 16.71
C ASN A 27 -2.61 0.08 15.73
N VAL A 28 -2.75 -0.53 14.55
CA VAL A 28 -3.79 -0.20 13.57
C VAL A 28 -4.38 -1.46 12.97
N TRP A 29 -5.66 -1.40 12.62
CA TRP A 29 -6.24 -2.35 11.69
C TRP A 29 -5.50 -2.27 10.36
N GLU A 30 -5.26 -3.42 9.74
CA GLU A 30 -4.56 -3.48 8.46
C GLU A 30 -5.48 -4.00 7.36
N TRP A 31 -5.62 -3.22 6.30
CA TRP A 31 -6.32 -3.62 5.08
C TRP A 31 -5.72 -4.87 4.45
N VAL A 32 -6.61 -5.74 3.95
CA VAL A 32 -6.28 -6.90 3.13
C VAL A 32 -6.96 -6.75 1.77
N SER A 33 -6.33 -7.26 0.71
CA SER A 33 -6.89 -7.21 -0.66
C SER A 33 -8.24 -7.92 -0.78
N ASP A 34 -8.52 -8.92 0.04
CA ASP A 34 -9.69 -9.77 -0.06
C ASP A 34 -10.99 -9.00 0.22
N TRP A 35 -12.03 -9.29 -0.57
CA TRP A 35 -13.41 -8.96 -0.21
C TRP A 35 -13.90 -9.86 0.94
N LEU A 36 -14.76 -9.31 1.80
CA LEU A 36 -15.39 -10.10 2.85
C LEU A 36 -16.30 -11.18 2.23
N ALA A 37 -16.08 -12.43 2.61
CA ALA A 37 -16.97 -13.53 2.29
C ALA A 37 -17.75 -13.95 3.54
N LYS A 38 -18.99 -14.46 3.34
CA LYS A 38 -19.80 -15.03 4.42
C LYS A 38 -19.15 -16.28 5.04
N ASP A 39 -18.62 -17.17 4.19
CA ASP A 39 -18.02 -18.44 4.59
C ASP A 39 -16.63 -18.64 3.94
N PRO A 40 -15.63 -17.79 4.24
CA PRO A 40 -14.38 -17.72 3.49
C PRO A 40 -13.63 -19.05 3.47
N TYR A 41 -13.62 -19.79 4.58
CA TYR A 41 -12.87 -21.03 4.72
C TYR A 41 -13.58 -22.27 4.15
N ARG A 42 -14.90 -22.19 3.95
CA ARG A 42 -15.67 -23.31 3.36
C ARG A 42 -15.63 -23.30 1.84
N ARG A 43 -15.40 -22.13 1.24
CA ARG A 43 -15.45 -21.90 -0.22
C ARG A 43 -14.09 -21.54 -0.82
N SER A 44 -13.04 -21.43 0.00
CA SER A 44 -11.69 -21.11 -0.47
C SER A 44 -11.03 -22.30 -1.15
N SER A 45 -10.26 -22.03 -2.21
CA SER A 45 -9.27 -22.99 -2.70
C SER A 45 -8.21 -23.28 -1.64
N GLU A 46 -7.68 -24.51 -1.62
CA GLU A 46 -6.59 -24.87 -0.72
C GLU A 46 -5.29 -24.11 -1.05
N ARG A 47 -5.07 -23.82 -2.33
CA ARG A 47 -3.90 -23.09 -2.82
C ARG A 47 -4.27 -21.67 -3.22
N ASN A 48 -3.58 -20.70 -2.62
CA ASN A 48 -3.66 -19.27 -2.91
C ASN A 48 -5.10 -18.71 -3.03
N PRO A 49 -5.94 -18.84 -1.99
CA PRO A 49 -7.28 -18.29 -2.02
C PRO A 49 -7.24 -16.76 -2.10
N ARG A 50 -7.98 -16.18 -3.05
CA ARG A 50 -8.04 -14.72 -3.29
C ARG A 50 -9.32 -14.05 -2.73
N GLY A 51 -10.19 -14.84 -2.09
CA GLY A 51 -11.54 -14.43 -1.74
C GLY A 51 -12.45 -14.28 -2.98
N PRO A 52 -13.66 -13.72 -2.80
CA PRO A 52 -14.56 -13.38 -3.89
C PRO A 52 -13.94 -12.33 -4.83
N GLU A 53 -14.38 -12.28 -6.10
CA GLU A 53 -13.93 -11.26 -7.06
C GLU A 53 -14.53 -9.87 -6.76
N THR A 54 -15.74 -9.84 -6.20
CA THR A 54 -16.50 -8.63 -5.88
C THR A 54 -17.05 -8.68 -4.45
N GLY A 55 -17.38 -7.50 -3.92
CA GLY A 55 -18.02 -7.37 -2.61
C GLY A 55 -18.16 -5.91 -2.21
N ASP A 56 -18.84 -5.66 -1.10
CA ASP A 56 -19.12 -4.31 -0.61
C ASP A 56 -18.17 -3.86 0.51
N ARG A 57 -17.41 -4.80 1.09
CA ARG A 57 -16.49 -4.54 2.22
C ARG A 57 -15.19 -5.31 2.05
N ARG A 58 -14.06 -4.66 2.31
CA ARG A 58 -12.73 -5.28 2.31
C ARG A 58 -12.40 -5.79 3.70
N VAL A 59 -11.62 -6.86 3.78
CA VAL A 59 -11.21 -7.46 5.05
C VAL A 59 -10.16 -6.58 5.74
N VAL A 60 -10.27 -6.44 7.07
CA VAL A 60 -9.22 -5.87 7.93
C VAL A 60 -8.81 -6.87 9.01
N ARG A 61 -7.54 -6.79 9.44
CA ARG A 61 -6.93 -7.73 10.41
C ARG A 61 -6.09 -7.00 11.46
N GLY A 62 -5.81 -7.71 12.56
CA GLY A 62 -4.84 -7.29 13.59
C GLY A 62 -5.42 -6.50 14.77
N GLY A 63 -6.51 -5.76 14.58
CA GLY A 63 -7.01 -4.84 15.60
C GLY A 63 -6.17 -3.56 15.70
N ALA A 64 -6.66 -2.56 16.41
CA ALA A 64 -5.99 -1.27 16.58
C ALA A 64 -5.77 -0.91 18.05
N TRP A 65 -5.13 0.24 18.30
CA TRP A 65 -4.87 0.77 19.64
C TRP A 65 -6.13 0.94 20.51
N ASN A 66 -7.32 1.08 19.89
CA ASN A 66 -8.62 1.18 20.56
C ASN A 66 -9.45 -0.11 20.53
N SER A 67 -8.88 -1.23 20.07
CA SER A 67 -9.62 -2.49 19.95
C SER A 67 -9.71 -3.26 21.26
N TYR A 68 -10.82 -4.00 21.43
CA TYR A 68 -10.94 -4.97 22.49
C TYR A 68 -10.00 -6.18 22.26
N PRO A 69 -9.54 -6.87 23.33
CA PRO A 69 -8.64 -8.01 23.20
C PRO A 69 -9.11 -9.12 22.25
N VAL A 70 -10.43 -9.31 22.12
CA VAL A 70 -11.02 -10.30 21.19
C VAL A 70 -10.64 -10.05 19.73
N SER A 71 -10.46 -8.79 19.34
CA SER A 71 -10.11 -8.36 18.00
C SER A 71 -8.61 -8.47 17.70
N LEU A 72 -7.78 -8.58 18.75
CA LEU A 72 -6.32 -8.73 18.65
C LEU A 72 -5.88 -10.17 18.34
N ARG A 73 -6.82 -11.14 18.35
CA ARG A 73 -6.50 -12.54 18.04
C ARG A 73 -6.09 -12.68 16.57
N SER A 74 -5.06 -13.46 16.32
CA SER A 74 -4.54 -13.71 14.97
C SER A 74 -5.59 -14.21 13.98
N ALA A 75 -6.61 -14.95 14.43
CA ALA A 75 -7.69 -15.45 13.59
C ALA A 75 -8.88 -14.48 13.40
N PHE A 76 -8.96 -13.38 14.16
CA PHE A 76 -10.11 -12.48 14.14
C PHE A 76 -10.17 -11.65 12.85
N ARG A 77 -11.28 -11.73 12.12
CA ARG A 77 -11.50 -10.97 10.89
C ARG A 77 -12.58 -9.94 11.12
N ASP A 78 -12.36 -8.74 10.61
CA ASP A 78 -13.40 -7.73 10.47
C ASP A 78 -13.41 -7.20 9.03
N SER A 79 -14.23 -6.20 8.76
CA SER A 79 -14.31 -5.57 7.44
C SER A 79 -14.79 -4.13 7.51
N ASN A 80 -14.35 -3.33 6.55
CA ASN A 80 -14.76 -1.93 6.40
C ASN A 80 -15.15 -1.65 4.93
N PRO A 81 -15.99 -0.63 4.66
CA PRO A 81 -16.22 -0.15 3.30
C PRO A 81 -14.89 0.25 2.64
N PRO A 82 -14.70 -0.01 1.33
CA PRO A 82 -13.41 0.16 0.66
C PRO A 82 -12.90 1.62 0.63
N ASP A 83 -13.79 2.59 0.82
CA ASP A 83 -13.51 4.02 0.87
C ASP A 83 -13.30 4.56 2.30
N ASP A 84 -13.40 3.70 3.32
CA ASP A 84 -13.22 4.10 4.73
C ASP A 84 -11.79 4.56 5.02
N ARG A 85 -11.70 5.66 5.77
CA ARG A 85 -10.45 6.28 6.21
C ARG A 85 -10.60 6.65 7.67
N SER A 86 -9.82 5.99 8.51
CA SER A 86 -9.88 6.16 9.96
C SER A 86 -8.47 6.23 10.53
N THR A 87 -8.30 6.94 11.65
CA THR A 87 -7.00 7.10 12.33
C THR A 87 -6.45 5.81 12.94
N PHE A 88 -7.29 4.78 13.05
CA PHE A 88 -6.94 3.46 13.54
C PHE A 88 -6.77 2.43 12.40
N LEU A 89 -6.81 2.86 11.13
CA LEU A 89 -6.81 2.00 9.96
C LEU A 89 -5.63 2.33 9.05
N GLY A 90 -4.84 1.33 8.73
CA GLY A 90 -3.65 1.41 7.88
C GLY A 90 -3.52 0.18 7.00
N PHE A 91 -2.30 -0.11 6.54
CA PHE A 91 -2.00 -1.27 5.72
C PHE A 91 -0.52 -1.64 5.82
N ARG A 92 -0.21 -2.88 5.44
CA ARG A 92 1.16 -3.31 5.13
C ARG A 92 1.21 -3.95 3.77
N CYS A 93 2.30 -3.74 3.06
CA CYS A 93 2.50 -4.32 1.74
C CYS A 93 2.98 -5.77 1.85
N ALA A 94 2.54 -6.58 0.89
CA ALA A 94 3.08 -7.91 0.64
C ALA A 94 3.56 -7.99 -0.81
N ARG A 95 4.54 -8.86 -1.08
CA ARG A 95 5.06 -9.11 -2.42
C ARG A 95 5.19 -10.61 -2.65
N GLY A 96 4.59 -11.09 -3.73
CA GLY A 96 4.76 -12.47 -4.18
C GLY A 96 6.20 -12.75 -4.61
N THR A 97 6.60 -14.00 -4.54
CA THR A 97 7.89 -14.45 -5.09
C THR A 97 7.77 -14.61 -6.62
N ALA A 98 8.87 -14.51 -7.34
CA ALA A 98 8.90 -14.50 -8.81
C ALA A 98 8.20 -15.72 -9.45
N SER A 99 8.26 -16.90 -8.80
CA SER A 99 7.59 -18.12 -9.30
C SER A 99 6.07 -18.07 -9.24
N ALA A 100 5.48 -17.22 -8.38
CA ALA A 100 4.03 -17.02 -8.31
C ALA A 100 3.51 -15.99 -9.33
N LEU A 101 4.40 -15.14 -9.87
CA LEU A 101 4.07 -14.14 -10.89
C LEU A 101 4.07 -14.75 -12.31
N ASP A 102 4.83 -15.83 -12.52
CA ASP A 102 5.01 -16.42 -13.85
C ASP A 102 3.76 -17.15 -14.38
N SER A 103 2.87 -17.62 -13.48
CA SER A 103 1.58 -18.17 -13.88
C SER A 103 0.53 -17.10 -14.22
N ASP A 104 0.73 -15.84 -13.82
CA ASP A 104 -0.24 -14.74 -13.96
C ASP A 104 0.18 -13.68 -15.02
N THR A 105 1.45 -13.65 -15.43
CA THR A 105 2.01 -12.53 -16.24
C THR A 105 2.23 -12.84 -17.72
N ARG A 106 1.57 -13.85 -18.32
CA ARG A 106 1.71 -14.17 -19.77
C ARG A 106 1.27 -13.06 -20.76
N GLY A 107 0.96 -11.84 -20.29
CA GLY A 107 0.59 -10.70 -21.13
C GLY A 107 1.38 -9.41 -20.91
N ILE A 108 2.10 -9.24 -19.81
CA ILE A 108 2.76 -7.95 -19.51
C ILE A 108 4.26 -8.09 -19.83
N ARG A 109 4.60 -7.83 -21.09
CA ARG A 109 6.01 -7.64 -21.49
C ARG A 109 6.58 -6.48 -20.67
N ARG A 110 7.56 -6.80 -19.82
CA ARG A 110 8.39 -5.85 -19.09
C ARG A 110 9.01 -4.91 -20.14
N ARG A 111 8.45 -3.69 -20.33
CA ARG A 111 9.17 -2.64 -21.05
C ARG A 111 10.41 -2.36 -20.22
N GLU A 112 11.56 -2.79 -20.72
CA GLU A 112 12.85 -2.32 -20.24
C GLU A 112 12.83 -0.79 -20.31
N VAL A 113 12.71 -0.15 -19.15
CA VAL A 113 13.07 1.26 -19.03
C VAL A 113 14.59 1.27 -19.07
N ARG A 114 15.17 1.35 -20.27
CA ARG A 114 16.55 1.81 -20.41
C ARG A 114 16.58 3.26 -19.92
N GLY A 115 16.97 3.44 -18.67
CA GLY A 115 17.30 4.74 -18.13
C GLY A 115 18.41 5.36 -18.96
N VAL A 116 18.07 6.41 -19.71
CA VAL A 116 19.08 7.31 -20.27
C VAL A 116 19.64 8.09 -19.09
N VAL A 117 20.78 7.65 -18.56
CA VAL A 117 21.57 8.46 -17.64
C VAL A 117 22.08 9.65 -18.45
N ARG A 118 21.40 10.79 -18.35
CA ARG A 118 21.91 12.06 -18.88
C ARG A 118 22.99 12.55 -17.92
N THR A 119 24.21 12.72 -18.42
CA THR A 119 25.30 13.35 -17.68
C THR A 119 25.09 14.87 -17.68
N GLU A 120 25.67 15.59 -16.71
CA GLU A 120 25.53 17.06 -16.61
C GLU A 120 25.95 17.81 -17.89
N ALA A 121 26.80 17.21 -18.72
CA ALA A 121 27.25 17.77 -19.99
C ALA A 121 26.11 17.95 -21.02
N ASP A 122 25.03 17.17 -20.93
CA ASP A 122 23.91 17.25 -21.87
C ASP A 122 22.92 18.37 -21.52
N ARG A 123 22.98 18.94 -20.32
CA ARG A 123 22.07 20.00 -19.86
C ARG A 123 22.47 21.40 -20.35
N LEU A 124 23.73 21.59 -20.76
CA LEU A 124 24.27 22.91 -21.09
C LEU A 124 24.01 23.36 -22.54
N LYS A 125 23.52 22.48 -23.41
CA LYS A 125 23.30 22.79 -24.83
C LYS A 125 21.92 23.40 -25.16
N ASP A 126 21.03 23.49 -24.18
CA ASP A 126 19.62 23.89 -24.39
C ASP A 126 19.31 25.36 -24.02
N HIS A 127 20.32 26.16 -23.67
CA HIS A 127 20.13 27.53 -23.15
C HIS A 127 20.70 28.66 -24.04
N THR A 128 20.95 28.41 -25.33
CA THR A 128 21.49 29.47 -26.21
C THR A 128 20.73 29.68 -27.52
N ARG A 129 19.40 29.50 -27.51
CA ARG A 129 18.53 30.03 -28.59
C ARG A 129 17.28 30.63 -27.96
N HIS A 130 16.98 31.86 -28.38
CA HIS A 130 15.83 32.70 -27.97
C HIS A 130 16.08 33.71 -26.84
N LEU A 131 16.93 34.70 -27.13
CA LEU A 131 16.66 36.08 -26.73
C LEU A 131 16.74 36.96 -27.98
N HIS A 132 15.61 37.04 -28.69
CA HIS A 132 15.36 38.07 -29.70
C HIS A 132 14.40 39.07 -29.05
N PHE A 133 14.90 40.25 -28.68
CA PHE A 133 14.08 41.37 -28.24
C PHE A 133 13.65 42.18 -29.46
N PRO A 134 12.35 42.46 -29.67
CA PRO A 134 11.93 43.62 -30.43
C PRO A 134 11.54 44.77 -29.49
N ALA A 135 12.02 45.95 -29.87
CA ALA A 135 11.70 47.26 -29.29
C ALA A 135 10.34 47.79 -29.77
N PHE A 136 9.91 48.88 -29.13
CA PHE A 136 8.83 49.83 -29.46
C PHE A 136 7.40 49.49 -28.99
N TYR A 137 6.90 50.25 -28.00
CA TYR A 137 6.12 51.47 -28.29
C TYR A 137 6.08 52.40 -27.06
N ALA A 138 6.15 53.70 -27.32
CA ALA A 138 5.94 54.77 -26.36
C ALA A 138 4.62 55.49 -26.68
N ASP A 139 3.98 55.96 -25.60
CA ASP A 139 3.22 57.20 -25.48
C ASP A 139 1.66 57.24 -25.57
N ALA A 140 1.15 58.13 -24.70
CA ALA A 140 -0.11 58.88 -24.67
C ALA A 140 -1.45 58.18 -24.31
N ALA A 141 -1.87 58.31 -23.05
CA ALA A 141 -2.90 59.27 -22.58
C ALA A 141 -3.24 59.05 -21.09
#